data_AF-A0A957GER9-F1
#
_entry.id   AF-A0A957GER9-F1
#
_cell.length_a   1.000
_cell.length_b   1.000
_cell.length_c   1.000
_cell.angle_alpha   90.00
_cell.angle_beta   90.00
_cell.angle_gamma   90.00
#
_symmetry.space_group_name_H-M   'P 1'
#
loop_
_entity.id
_entity.type
_entity.pdbx_description
1 polymer ?
#
loop_
_entity_poly.entity_id
_entity_poly.type
_entity_poly.pdbx_seq_one_letter_code
_entity_poly.pdbx_strand_id
1 'polypeptide(L)'
;MKLPHREEGQGLVEYALILVLVALAVILILTLLGPVIAVTYAEIIGGLNGQTIDRTGPEVVVGATADITRAGNLCTASVPAGATIIAIQDGQPIKNATVTITIYANGTAGGSTSATTNGSGIGTTSGALSVTELCPAAVSYGLTP
;
A
#
# COMPACT_ATOMS: atom_id res chain seq x y z
N MET A 1 -31.74 10.29 -63.91
CA MET A 1 -30.47 9.88 -63.28
C MET A 1 -30.55 10.28 -61.81
N LYS A 2 -30.73 9.34 -60.88
CA LYS A 2 -30.84 9.63 -59.43
C LYS A 2 -29.43 9.53 -58.83
N LEU A 3 -28.92 10.62 -58.25
CA LEU A 3 -27.66 10.60 -57.50
C LEU A 3 -27.92 10.00 -56.11
N PRO A 4 -27.14 8.99 -55.65
CA PRO A 4 -27.25 8.50 -54.29
C PRO A 4 -26.77 9.58 -53.32
N HIS A 5 -27.58 9.83 -52.28
CA HIS A 5 -27.26 10.80 -51.23
C HIS A 5 -26.05 10.31 -50.44
N ARG A 6 -25.11 11.21 -50.18
CA ARG A 6 -23.93 10.94 -49.35
C ARG A 6 -24.38 10.89 -47.89
N GLU A 7 -24.20 9.75 -47.22
CA GLU A 7 -24.51 9.55 -45.79
C GLU A 7 -23.45 10.27 -44.93
N GLU A 8 -23.58 11.58 -44.75
CA GLU A 8 -22.60 12.43 -44.06
C GLU A 8 -22.63 12.31 -42.51
N GLY A 9 -23.38 11.35 -41.97
CA GLY A 9 -23.49 11.11 -40.51
C GLY A 9 -22.83 9.82 -40.00
N GLN A 10 -22.39 8.92 -40.88
CA GLN A 10 -22.06 7.55 -40.49
C GLN A 10 -20.66 7.40 -39.84
N GLY A 11 -19.75 8.36 -40.02
CA GLY A 11 -18.41 8.31 -39.43
C GLY A 11 -18.36 8.65 -37.94
N LEU A 12 -19.22 9.55 -37.44
CA LEU A 12 -19.14 9.99 -36.04
C LEU A 12 -19.52 8.89 -35.04
N VAL A 13 -20.46 8.02 -35.40
CA VAL A 13 -20.89 6.91 -34.54
C VAL A 13 -19.82 5.82 -34.49
N GLU A 14 -19.17 5.50 -35.61
CA GLU A 14 -18.09 4.51 -35.63
C GLU A 14 -16.90 4.92 -34.77
N TYR A 15 -16.44 6.18 -34.89
CA TYR A 15 -15.37 6.68 -34.02
C TYR A 15 -15.82 6.72 -32.56
N ALA A 16 -17.07 7.07 -32.25
CA ALA A 16 -17.58 7.03 -30.89
C ALA A 16 -17.56 5.60 -30.31
N LEU A 17 -17.97 4.59 -31.09
CA LEU A 17 -17.96 3.19 -30.65
C LEU A 17 -16.53 2.66 -30.47
N ILE A 18 -15.59 3.01 -31.34
CA ILE A 18 -14.18 2.67 -31.16
C ILE A 18 -13.61 3.36 -29.92
N LEU A 19 -13.93 4.63 -29.68
CA LEU A 19 -13.49 5.35 -28.48
C LEU A 19 -14.04 4.73 -27.20
N VAL A 20 -15.30 4.28 -27.19
CA VAL A 20 -15.88 3.55 -26.05
C VAL A 20 -15.17 2.21 -25.83
N LEU A 21 -14.90 1.47 -26.91
CA LEU A 21 -14.18 0.20 -26.82
C LEU A 21 -12.76 0.39 -26.24
N VAL A 22 -12.03 1.39 -26.73
CA VAL A 22 -10.69 1.74 -26.24
C VAL A 22 -10.76 2.20 -24.79
N ALA A 23 -11.74 3.02 -24.42
CA ALA A 23 -11.91 3.48 -23.04
C ALA A 23 -12.13 2.30 -22.07
N LEU A 24 -12.95 1.32 -22.45
CA LEU A 24 -13.15 0.10 -21.66
C LEU A 24 -11.86 -0.71 -21.54
N ALA A 25 -11.12 -0.86 -22.64
CA ALA A 25 -9.83 -1.56 -22.64
C ALA A 25 -8.83 -0.89 -21.68
N VAL A 26 -8.73 0.44 -21.69
CA VAL A 26 -7.83 1.18 -20.79
C VAL A 26 -8.22 1.00 -19.33
N ILE A 27 -9.52 1.05 -18.99
CA ILE A 27 -9.99 0.83 -17.61
C ILE A 27 -9.62 -0.58 -17.13
N LEU A 28 -9.84 -1.60 -17.96
CA LEU A 28 -9.45 -2.98 -17.62
C LEU A 28 -7.95 -3.11 -17.38
N ILE A 29 -7.11 -2.51 -18.23
CA ILE A 29 -5.66 -2.56 -18.06
C ILE A 29 -5.25 -1.86 -16.75
N LEU A 30 -5.74 -0.65 -16.49
CA LEU A 30 -5.37 0.11 -15.29
C LEU A 30 -5.80 -0.60 -14.00
N THR A 31 -6.98 -1.22 -13.99
CA THR A 31 -7.48 -1.96 -12.81
C THR A 31 -6.68 -3.22 -12.51
N LEU A 32 -6.19 -3.93 -13.54
CA LEU A 32 -5.35 -5.12 -13.37
C LEU A 32 -3.91 -4.79 -12.99
N LEU A 33 -3.37 -3.68 -13.50
CA LEU A 33 -1.96 -3.31 -13.30
C LEU A 33 -1.67 -2.78 -11.90
N GLY A 34 -2.64 -2.10 -11.26
CA GLY A 34 -2.48 -1.49 -9.93
C GLY A 34 -1.94 -2.46 -8.86
N PRO A 35 -2.57 -3.62 -8.63
CA PRO A 35 -2.10 -4.62 -7.67
C PRO A 35 -0.68 -5.12 -7.95
N VAL A 36 -0.34 -5.36 -9.22
CA VAL A 36 0.99 -5.90 -9.62
C VAL A 36 2.10 -4.91 -9.30
N ILE A 37 1.87 -3.62 -9.56
CA ILE A 37 2.83 -2.55 -9.24
C ILE A 37 2.99 -2.43 -7.72
N ALA A 38 1.91 -2.50 -6.95
CA ALA A 38 1.96 -2.39 -5.50
C ALA A 38 2.85 -3.47 -4.85
N VAL A 39 2.72 -4.72 -5.28
CA VAL A 39 3.54 -5.84 -4.76
C VAL A 39 5.02 -5.67 -5.13
N THR A 40 5.30 -5.28 -6.38
CA THR A 40 6.68 -5.03 -6.83
C THR A 40 7.34 -3.91 -6.03
N TYR A 41 6.61 -2.82 -5.79
CA TYR A 41 7.09 -1.70 -4.98
C TYR A 41 7.32 -2.11 -3.51
N ALA A 42 6.46 -2.98 -2.96
CA ALA A 42 6.61 -3.51 -1.62
C ALA A 42 7.91 -4.30 -1.44
N GLU A 43 8.29 -5.14 -2.40
CA GLU A 43 9.54 -5.90 -2.32
C GLU A 43 10.77 -5.00 -2.35
N ILE A 44 10.74 -3.95 -3.19
CA ILE A 44 11.84 -2.99 -3.30
C ILE A 44 12.03 -2.28 -1.95
N ILE A 45 10.98 -1.70 -1.39
CA ILE A 45 11.12 -0.97 -0.12
C ILE A 45 11.41 -1.93 1.04
N GLY A 46 10.74 -3.08 1.09
CA GLY A 46 10.99 -4.09 2.08
C GLY A 46 12.47 -4.47 2.11
N GLY A 47 13.05 -4.78 0.95
CA GLY A 47 14.47 -5.08 0.81
C GLY A 47 15.38 -3.92 1.24
N LEU A 48 15.05 -2.67 0.86
CA LEU A 48 15.81 -1.49 1.28
C LEU A 48 15.75 -1.23 2.80
N ASN A 49 14.65 -1.62 3.44
CA ASN A 49 14.43 -1.49 4.89
C ASN A 49 14.84 -2.75 5.67
N GLY A 50 15.45 -3.74 5.01
CA GLY A 50 15.88 -4.99 5.63
C GLY A 50 14.74 -5.94 6.02
N GLN A 51 13.52 -5.72 5.51
CA GLN A 51 12.40 -6.65 5.64
C GLN A 51 12.55 -7.79 4.63
N THR A 52 12.43 -9.03 5.12
CA THR A 52 12.38 -10.21 4.26
C THR A 52 10.94 -10.49 3.85
N ILE A 53 10.70 -10.56 2.54
CA ILE A 53 9.39 -10.85 1.95
C ILE A 53 9.47 -12.22 1.27
N ASP A 54 8.80 -13.22 1.83
CA ASP A 54 8.75 -14.60 1.33
C ASP A 54 7.49 -14.90 0.49
N ARG A 55 6.53 -13.98 0.45
CA ARG A 55 5.26 -14.10 -0.28
C ARG A 55 4.43 -15.31 0.14
N THR A 56 4.58 -15.78 1.37
CA THR A 56 3.83 -16.92 1.91
C THR A 56 3.08 -16.50 3.17
N GLY A 57 1.75 -16.52 3.11
CA GLY A 57 0.91 -16.00 4.18
C GLY A 57 0.90 -14.47 4.22
N PRO A 58 0.36 -13.88 5.32
CA PRO A 58 0.16 -12.44 5.43
C PRO A 58 1.43 -11.72 5.88
N GLU A 59 1.89 -10.77 5.08
CA GLU A 59 3.10 -9.99 5.28
C GLU A 59 2.81 -8.49 5.28
N VAL A 60 3.59 -7.74 6.06
CA VAL A 60 3.49 -6.28 6.15
C VAL A 60 4.82 -5.66 5.74
N VAL A 61 4.78 -4.84 4.69
CA VAL A 61 5.89 -3.98 4.28
C VAL A 61 5.62 -2.57 4.78
N VAL A 62 6.65 -1.93 5.34
CA VAL A 62 6.55 -0.54 5.82
C VAL A 62 7.52 0.33 5.05
N GLY A 63 7.00 1.42 4.50
CA GLY A 63 7.73 2.40 3.70
C GLY A 63 8.62 3.34 4.50
N ALA A 64 8.44 3.38 5.83
CA ALA A 64 9.29 4.11 6.76
C ALA A 64 9.65 3.19 7.93
N THR A 65 10.94 3.02 8.19
CA THR A 65 11.40 2.32 9.40
C THR A 65 11.03 3.15 10.62
N ALA A 66 10.71 2.49 11.73
CA ALA A 66 10.63 3.18 13.00
C ALA A 66 12.05 3.62 13.41
N ASP A 67 12.20 4.90 13.73
CA ASP A 67 13.46 5.42 14.24
C ASP A 67 13.59 5.07 15.71
N ILE A 68 14.61 4.31 16.09
CA ILE A 68 14.93 4.01 17.49
C ILE A 68 16.19 4.78 17.86
N THR A 69 16.02 5.85 18.61
CA THR A 69 17.13 6.68 19.13
C THR A 69 17.40 6.32 20.59
N ARG A 70 18.68 6.21 20.97
CA ARG A 70 19.09 5.86 22.34
C ARG A 70 19.79 7.02 23.03
N ALA A 71 19.40 7.30 24.27
CA ALA A 71 20.06 8.25 25.17
C ALA A 71 20.31 7.57 26.52
N GLY A 72 21.50 6.99 26.70
CA GLY A 72 21.81 6.15 27.86
C GLY A 72 20.94 4.89 27.89
N ASN A 73 20.18 4.70 28.98
CA ASN A 73 19.25 3.57 29.14
C ASN A 73 17.85 3.85 28.60
N LEU A 74 17.61 5.06 28.07
CA LEU A 74 16.33 5.44 27.51
C LEU A 74 16.36 5.29 25.98
N CYS A 75 15.29 4.75 25.42
CA CYS A 75 15.06 4.58 24.00
C CYS A 75 13.81 5.40 23.63
N THR A 76 13.93 6.27 22.63
CA THR A 76 12.79 6.89 21.96
C THR A 76 12.59 6.20 20.63
N ALA A 77 11.47 5.51 20.49
CA ALA A 77 11.04 4.88 19.24
C ALA A 77 9.92 5.72 18.63
N SER A 78 10.07 6.12 17.36
CA SER A 78 9.08 6.92 16.66
C SER A 78 8.75 6.39 15.27
N VAL A 79 7.46 6.44 14.94
CA VAL A 79 6.94 6.18 13.60
C VAL A 79 6.36 7.49 13.06
N PRO A 80 6.80 7.98 11.90
CA PRO A 80 6.27 9.22 11.34
C PRO A 80 4.81 9.09 10.92
N ALA A 81 4.09 10.22 10.92
CA ALA A 81 2.77 10.30 10.31
C ALA A 81 2.87 10.10 8.79
N GLY A 82 1.86 9.45 8.20
CA GLY A 82 1.87 9.19 6.76
C GLY A 82 2.90 8.14 6.32
N ALA A 83 3.46 7.36 7.24
CA ALA A 83 4.24 6.19 6.89
C ALA A 83 3.39 5.28 6.00
N THR A 84 3.91 4.96 4.81
CA THR A 84 3.21 4.04 3.89
C THR A 84 3.36 2.62 4.42
N ILE A 85 2.29 1.85 4.32
CA ILE A 85 2.29 0.43 4.60
C ILE A 85 1.72 -0.32 3.41
N ILE A 86 2.17 -1.54 3.20
CA ILE A 86 1.65 -2.42 2.17
C ILE A 86 1.42 -3.79 2.81
N ALA A 87 0.18 -4.25 2.82
CA ALA A 87 -0.16 -5.59 3.27
C ALA A 87 -0.34 -6.49 2.07
N ILE A 88 0.37 -7.61 2.07
CA ILE A 88 0.29 -8.63 1.03
C ILE A 88 0.00 -9.98 1.67
N GLN A 89 -0.74 -10.83 0.98
CA GLN A 89 -0.93 -12.22 1.35
C GLN A 89 -0.74 -13.08 0.10
N ASP A 90 0.17 -14.05 0.19
CA ASP A 90 0.46 -14.97 -0.92
C ASP A 90 0.79 -14.23 -2.24
N GLY A 91 1.53 -13.11 -2.13
CA GLY A 91 1.90 -12.26 -3.26
C GLY A 91 0.76 -11.41 -3.85
N GLN A 92 -0.40 -11.32 -3.20
CA GLN A 92 -1.52 -10.47 -3.60
C GLN A 92 -1.82 -9.40 -2.54
N PRO A 93 -2.26 -8.18 -2.90
CA PRO A 93 -2.55 -7.17 -1.90
C PRO A 93 -3.79 -7.51 -1.04
N ILE A 94 -3.69 -7.32 0.28
CA ILE A 94 -4.82 -7.51 1.20
C ILE A 94 -5.66 -6.23 1.24
N LYS A 95 -6.94 -6.32 0.87
CA LYS A 95 -7.84 -5.17 0.75
C LYS A 95 -8.56 -4.89 2.07
N ASN A 96 -8.70 -3.60 2.43
CA ASN A 96 -9.43 -3.14 3.61
C ASN A 96 -8.95 -3.74 4.94
N ALA A 97 -7.71 -4.24 4.99
CA ALA A 97 -7.13 -4.78 6.19
C ALA A 97 -6.64 -3.65 7.09
N THR A 98 -6.81 -3.82 8.40
CA THR A 98 -6.21 -2.90 9.36
C THR A 98 -4.86 -3.45 9.79
N VAL A 99 -3.82 -2.65 9.59
CA VAL A 99 -2.47 -2.95 10.02
C VAL A 99 -2.14 -2.08 11.21
N THR A 100 -1.68 -2.72 12.28
CA THR A 100 -1.26 -2.05 13.50
C THR A 100 0.25 -2.14 13.63
N ILE A 101 0.89 -0.99 13.76
CA ILE A 101 2.30 -0.86 14.11
C ILE A 101 2.36 -0.65 15.61
N THR A 102 2.98 -1.58 16.33
CA THR A 102 3.10 -1.51 17.79
C THR A 102 4.57 -1.36 18.15
N ILE A 103 4.85 -0.35 18.97
CA ILE A 103 6.15 -0.17 19.60
C ILE A 103 6.13 -0.91 20.93
N TYR A 104 7.10 -1.79 21.11
CA TYR A 104 7.36 -2.49 22.36
C TYR A 104 8.56 -1.86 23.04
N ALA A 105 8.46 -1.62 24.34
CA ALA A 105 9.55 -1.17 25.18
C ALA A 105 9.68 -2.11 26.36
N ASN A 106 10.89 -2.61 26.59
CA ASN A 106 11.20 -3.61 27.60
C ASN A 106 10.21 -4.81 27.60
N GLY A 107 9.79 -5.23 26.39
CA GLY A 107 8.84 -6.34 26.20
C GLY A 107 7.36 -6.01 26.38
N THR A 108 6.99 -4.78 26.75
CA THR A 108 5.58 -4.35 26.91
C THR A 108 5.16 -3.43 25.76
N ALA A 109 3.91 -3.51 25.30
CA ALA A 109 3.38 -2.60 24.29
C ALA A 109 3.28 -1.18 24.86
N GLY A 110 4.11 -0.25 24.40
CA GLY A 110 4.12 1.14 24.86
C GLY A 110 3.15 2.03 24.08
N GLY A 111 2.95 1.76 22.79
CA GLY A 111 1.97 2.47 21.97
C GLY A 111 1.84 1.89 20.57
N SER A 112 0.75 2.26 19.88
CA SER A 112 0.46 1.77 18.53
C SER A 112 -0.13 2.85 17.63
N THR A 113 0.16 2.76 16.35
CA THR A 113 -0.51 3.50 15.28
C THR A 113 -1.02 2.50 14.25
N SER A 114 -2.04 2.85 13.49
CA SER A 114 -2.62 1.95 12.51
C SER A 114 -2.91 2.64 11.18
N ALA A 115 -3.08 1.81 10.17
CA ALA A 115 -3.44 2.18 8.82
C ALA A 115 -4.39 1.13 8.24
N THR A 116 -5.36 1.57 7.44
CA THR A 116 -6.25 0.68 6.70
C THR A 116 -5.80 0.63 5.25
N THR A 117 -5.70 -0.57 4.68
CA THR A 117 -5.28 -0.74 3.29
C THR A 117 -6.43 -0.47 2.31
N ASN A 118 -6.10 0.07 1.15
CA ASN A 118 -7.04 0.27 0.05
C ASN A 118 -7.16 -0.98 -0.85
N GLY A 119 -7.81 -0.86 -2.01
CA GLY A 119 -7.99 -1.94 -2.98
C GLY A 119 -6.68 -2.50 -3.59
N SER A 120 -5.56 -1.79 -3.42
CA SER A 120 -4.22 -2.20 -3.82
C SER A 120 -3.34 -2.63 -2.65
N GLY A 121 -3.93 -2.84 -1.46
CA GLY A 121 -3.21 -3.25 -0.25
C GLY A 121 -2.32 -2.18 0.39
N ILE A 122 -2.44 -0.92 -0.05
CA ILE A 122 -1.63 0.19 0.45
C ILE A 122 -2.43 0.98 1.49
N GLY A 123 -1.82 1.29 2.62
CA GLY A 123 -2.36 2.19 3.64
C GLY A 123 -1.34 3.26 4.04
N THR A 124 -1.80 4.26 4.78
CA THR A 124 -0.92 5.26 5.40
C THR A 124 -1.28 5.41 6.87
N THR A 125 -0.28 5.56 7.74
CA THR A 125 -0.52 5.75 9.17
C THR A 125 -1.26 7.06 9.41
N SER A 126 -2.31 6.98 10.24
CA SER A 126 -3.19 8.12 10.52
C SER A 126 -2.55 9.17 11.45
N GLY A 127 -1.51 8.81 12.19
CA GLY A 127 -0.79 9.73 13.08
C GLY A 127 0.64 9.28 13.38
N ALA A 128 1.46 10.25 13.79
CA ALA A 128 2.80 9.98 14.30
C ALA A 128 2.70 9.32 15.67
N LEU A 129 3.55 8.33 15.91
CA LEU A 129 3.68 7.65 17.19
C LEU A 129 5.09 7.91 17.72
N SER A 130 5.21 8.28 18.99
CA SER A 130 6.51 8.41 19.67
C SER A 130 6.37 7.90 21.09
N VAL A 131 7.21 6.94 21.46
CA VAL A 131 7.24 6.32 22.78
C VAL A 131 8.66 6.44 23.32
N THR A 132 8.80 6.91 24.56
CA THR A 132 10.10 7.08 25.22
C THR A 132 10.12 6.31 26.52
N GLU A 133 10.91 5.24 26.57
CA GLU A 133 10.93 4.28 27.68
C GLU A 133 12.31 3.65 27.86
N LEU A 134 12.49 2.82 28.89
CA LEU A 134 13.73 2.08 29.12
C LEU A 134 13.98 1.06 27.99
N CYS A 135 15.22 1.02 27.50
CA CYS A 135 15.64 0.04 26.50
C CYS A 135 15.58 -1.41 27.08
N PRO A 136 15.41 -2.45 26.23
CA PRO A 136 15.37 -2.41 24.75
C PRO A 136 14.01 -1.98 24.20
N ALA A 137 14.02 -1.24 23.08
CA ALA A 137 12.84 -0.97 22.28
C ALA A 137 12.84 -1.83 21.01
N ALA A 138 11.67 -2.29 20.60
CA ALA A 138 11.45 -3.07 19.39
C ALA A 138 10.14 -2.62 18.73
N VAL A 139 10.01 -2.90 17.43
CA VAL A 139 8.78 -2.61 16.67
C VAL A 139 8.27 -3.90 16.05
N SER A 140 6.96 -4.11 16.16
CA SER A 140 6.27 -5.21 15.49
C SER A 140 5.11 -4.69 14.67
N TYR A 141 4.75 -5.46 13.65
CA TYR A 141 3.68 -5.18 12.73
C TYR A 141 2.66 -6.31 12.83
N GLY A 142 1.40 -5.95 13.04
CA GLY A 142 0.29 -6.89 13.16
C GLY A 142 -0.79 -6.62 12.12
N LEU A 143 -1.40 -7.68 11.60
CA LEU A 143 -2.54 -7.61 10.72
C LEU A 143 -3.80 -8.07 11.45
N THR A 144 -4.86 -7.27 11.35
CA THR A 144 -6.22 -7.65 11.74
C THR A 144 -7.10 -7.64 10.48
N PRO A 145 -7.75 -8.77 10.14
CA PRO A 145 -8.62 -8.87 8.97
C PRO A 145 -9.86 -7.98 9.08
#